data_AF-A0A561SE01-F1
#
_entry.id   AF-A0A561SE01-F1
#
_cell.length_a   1.000
_cell.length_b   1.000
_cell.length_c   1.000
_cell.angle_alpha   90.00
_cell.angle_beta   90.00
_cell.angle_gamma   90.00
#
_symmetry.space_group_name_H-M   'P 1'
#
loop_
_entity.id
_entity.type
_entity.pdbx_description
1 polymer ?
#
loop_
_entity_poly.entity_id
_entity_poly.type
_entity_poly.pdbx_seq_one_letter_code
_entity_poly.pdbx_strand_id
1 'polypeptide(L)'
;MALRSTVSERQRRLGAELRTAREKARVKLREAGELIDLSTPHLSHIEAGRTAISPDRVRTLMTAYGCKDEAYIAGLLALESPNVADWWSSYQKRMPQHSLDIAEMDASARRIITYETFHIPGLLQTPDYGRAVFRHTYNPLKDQETGLAFRLARQAVLEMPDAPECHFVIHEAALLARFAGKDVSRRQLVHLIEMAERPNITIQIMPFTVQGYSPYAAPFFICEPAERRLATVGIDHPDRAEFLTGPEEIDSYEATFDQLAKLSLPPISMMSLRERPERDSWGLIQHVMYQL
;
A
#
# COMPACT_ATOMS: atom_id res chain seq x y z
N MET A 1 5.01 -30.69 -7.02
CA MET A 1 4.64 -29.71 -5.98
C MET A 1 3.13 -29.53 -6.01
N ALA A 2 2.49 -29.42 -4.86
CA ALA A 2 1.06 -29.11 -4.78
C ALA A 2 0.82 -27.66 -5.23
N LEU A 3 -0.28 -27.42 -5.96
CA LEU A 3 -0.68 -26.06 -6.35
C LEU A 3 -1.12 -25.29 -5.10
N ARG A 4 -0.75 -24.01 -5.03
CA ARG A 4 -1.23 -23.08 -4.00
C ARG A 4 -2.77 -23.00 -4.07
N SER A 5 -3.43 -23.17 -2.93
CA SER A 5 -4.90 -23.04 -2.81
C SER A 5 -5.34 -21.57 -2.83
N THR A 6 -4.51 -20.69 -2.30
CA THR A 6 -4.70 -19.24 -2.31
C THR A 6 -3.42 -18.60 -2.84
N VAL A 7 -3.57 -17.70 -3.81
CA VAL A 7 -2.45 -16.98 -4.43
C VAL A 7 -2.47 -15.55 -3.91
N SER A 8 -1.41 -15.14 -3.20
CA SER A 8 -1.25 -13.77 -2.70
C SER A 8 -0.88 -12.81 -3.82
N GLU A 9 -1.02 -11.51 -3.57
CA GLU A 9 -0.76 -10.50 -4.60
C GLU A 9 0.69 -10.51 -5.08
N ARG A 10 1.69 -10.67 -4.20
CA ARG A 10 3.10 -10.78 -4.64
C ARG A 10 3.34 -11.97 -5.59
N GLN A 11 2.64 -13.08 -5.35
CA GLN A 11 2.78 -14.30 -6.16
C GLN A 11 2.13 -14.11 -7.53
N ARG A 12 0.98 -13.43 -7.58
CA ARG A 12 0.36 -13.00 -8.85
C ARG A 12 1.27 -12.04 -9.59
N ARG A 13 1.83 -11.05 -8.88
CA ARG A 13 2.73 -10.05 -9.45
C ARG A 13 3.95 -10.69 -10.09
N LEU A 14 4.66 -11.57 -9.39
CA LEU A 14 5.80 -12.30 -9.94
C LEU A 14 5.44 -13.07 -11.21
N GLY A 15 4.33 -13.83 -11.18
CA GLY A 15 3.87 -14.59 -12.34
C GLY A 15 3.52 -13.70 -13.54
N ALA A 16 2.83 -12.59 -13.29
CA ALA A 16 2.47 -11.60 -14.30
C ALA A 16 3.68 -10.93 -14.94
N GLU A 17 4.72 -10.61 -14.16
CA GLU A 17 5.95 -10.02 -14.68
C GLU A 17 6.75 -11.00 -15.54
N LEU A 18 6.88 -12.25 -15.10
CA LEU A 18 7.52 -13.31 -15.90
C LEU A 18 6.79 -13.51 -17.23
N ARG A 19 5.45 -13.56 -17.19
CA ARG A 19 4.62 -13.67 -18.38
C ARG A 19 4.79 -12.48 -19.32
N THR A 20 4.75 -11.26 -18.78
CA THR A 20 4.89 -10.02 -19.55
C THR A 20 6.26 -9.94 -20.21
N ALA A 21 7.33 -10.29 -19.49
CA ALA A 21 8.68 -10.35 -20.04
C ALA A 21 8.79 -11.39 -21.17
N ARG A 22 8.21 -12.59 -20.97
CA ARG A 22 8.16 -13.65 -21.99
C ARG A 22 7.45 -13.18 -23.26
N GLU A 23 6.27 -12.58 -23.12
CA GLU A 23 5.46 -12.11 -24.24
C GLU A 23 6.14 -10.98 -25.01
N LYS A 24 6.79 -10.03 -24.32
CA LYS A 24 7.61 -8.97 -24.93
C LYS A 24 8.79 -9.53 -25.72
N ALA A 25 9.44 -10.57 -25.19
CA ALA A 25 10.52 -11.29 -25.86
C ALA A 25 10.04 -12.19 -27.00
N ARG A 26 8.71 -12.34 -27.19
CA ARG A 26 8.08 -13.23 -28.18
C ARG A 26 8.48 -14.71 -28.03
N VAL A 27 8.85 -15.12 -26.81
CA VAL A 27 9.22 -16.51 -26.49
C VAL A 27 7.96 -17.31 -26.21
N LYS A 28 7.83 -18.50 -26.80
CA LYS A 28 6.67 -19.35 -26.54
C LYS A 28 6.77 -20.00 -25.17
N LEU A 29 5.63 -20.25 -24.54
CA LEU A 29 5.57 -20.90 -23.21
C LEU A 29 6.29 -22.26 -23.20
N ARG A 30 6.22 -23.03 -24.30
CA ARG A 30 6.94 -24.30 -24.45
C ARG A 30 8.46 -24.11 -24.44
N GLU A 31 8.98 -23.17 -25.25
CA GLU A 31 10.41 -22.88 -25.35
C GLU A 31 10.96 -22.41 -23.99
N ALA A 32 10.21 -21.54 -23.30
CA ALA A 32 10.55 -21.10 -21.95
C ALA A 32 10.58 -22.25 -20.93
N GLY A 33 9.64 -23.21 -21.02
CA GLY A 33 9.64 -24.40 -20.15
C GLY A 33 10.86 -25.30 -20.40
N GLU A 34 11.21 -25.53 -21.66
CA GLU A 34 12.39 -26.30 -22.06
C GLU A 34 13.70 -25.69 -21.51
N LEU A 35 13.82 -24.36 -21.43
CA LEU A 35 14.99 -23.67 -20.88
C LEU A 35 15.24 -23.92 -19.38
N ILE A 36 14.21 -24.31 -18.62
CA ILE A 36 14.29 -24.50 -17.16
C ILE A 36 13.87 -25.90 -16.72
N ASP A 37 13.83 -26.85 -17.66
CA ASP A 37 13.43 -28.24 -17.47
C ASP A 37 12.03 -28.39 -16.84
N LEU A 38 11.07 -27.57 -17.29
CA LEU A 38 9.69 -27.61 -16.84
C LEU A 38 8.72 -27.88 -18.00
N SER A 39 7.67 -28.65 -17.71
CA SER A 39 6.57 -28.82 -18.66
C SER A 39 5.78 -27.53 -18.84
N THR A 40 5.18 -27.34 -20.02
CA THR A 40 4.33 -26.17 -20.33
C THR A 40 3.23 -25.92 -19.29
N PRO A 41 2.50 -26.94 -18.78
CA PRO A 41 1.53 -26.72 -17.71
C PRO A 41 2.15 -26.23 -16.40
N HIS A 42 3.36 -26.69 -16.06
CA HIS A 42 4.04 -26.24 -14.85
C HIS A 42 4.46 -24.77 -14.97
N LEU A 43 5.05 -24.37 -16.10
CA LEU A 43 5.38 -22.96 -16.33
C LEU A 43 4.12 -22.08 -16.36
N SER A 44 3.02 -22.56 -16.94
CA SER A 44 1.73 -21.85 -16.88
C SER A 44 1.25 -21.63 -15.45
N HIS A 45 1.46 -22.60 -14.54
CA HIS A 45 1.12 -22.43 -13.13
C HIS A 45 2.04 -21.43 -12.41
N ILE A 46 3.32 -21.36 -12.79
CA ILE A 46 4.25 -20.34 -12.28
C ILE A 46 3.82 -18.95 -12.74
N GLU A 47 3.50 -18.76 -14.03
CA GLU A 47 3.01 -17.48 -14.55
C GLU A 47 1.65 -17.06 -13.98
N ALA A 48 0.87 -18.02 -13.46
CA ALA A 48 -0.35 -17.77 -12.71
C ALA A 48 -0.13 -17.59 -11.19
N GLY A 49 1.12 -17.61 -10.72
CA GLY A 49 1.49 -17.51 -9.30
C GLY A 49 1.15 -18.74 -8.45
N ARG A 50 0.66 -19.83 -9.05
CA ARG A 50 0.14 -21.03 -8.34
C ARG A 50 1.22 -21.98 -7.86
N THR A 51 2.46 -21.84 -8.34
CA THR A 51 3.60 -22.65 -7.92
C THR A 51 4.82 -21.76 -7.75
N ALA A 52 5.67 -22.10 -6.78
CA ALA A 52 6.95 -21.48 -6.57
C ALA A 52 7.90 -21.69 -7.76
N ILE A 53 8.84 -20.76 -7.93
CA ILE A 53 9.95 -20.85 -8.89
C ILE A 53 11.26 -20.60 -8.15
N SER A 54 12.31 -21.36 -8.47
CA SER A 54 13.61 -21.15 -7.83
C SER A 54 14.30 -19.88 -8.36
N PRO A 55 15.15 -19.22 -7.55
CA PRO A 55 15.89 -18.04 -7.98
C PRO A 55 16.68 -18.23 -9.26
N ASP A 56 17.36 -19.38 -9.41
CA ASP A 56 18.13 -19.70 -10.61
C ASP A 56 17.25 -19.76 -11.86
N ARG A 57 16.05 -20.33 -11.74
CA ARG A 57 15.10 -20.40 -12.86
C ARG A 57 14.55 -19.02 -13.23
N VAL A 58 14.28 -18.16 -12.26
CA VAL A 58 13.89 -16.76 -12.53
C VAL A 58 15.00 -16.06 -13.33
N ARG A 59 16.26 -16.18 -12.90
CA ARG A 59 17.41 -15.58 -13.60
C ARG A 59 17.57 -16.11 -15.02
N THR A 60 17.46 -17.43 -15.21
CA THR A 60 17.53 -18.07 -16.52
C THR A 60 16.42 -17.56 -17.47
N LEU A 61 15.17 -17.51 -16.99
CA LEU A 61 14.05 -17.00 -17.80
C LEU A 61 14.25 -15.53 -18.14
N MET A 62 14.58 -14.67 -17.17
CA MET A 62 14.75 -13.24 -17.40
C MET A 62 15.89 -12.94 -18.39
N THR A 63 16.99 -13.68 -18.28
CA THR A 63 18.11 -13.60 -19.24
C THR A 63 17.65 -14.01 -20.64
N ALA A 64 16.91 -15.11 -20.77
CA ALA A 64 16.38 -15.58 -22.05
C ALA A 64 15.34 -14.61 -22.65
N TYR A 65 14.61 -13.89 -21.80
CA TYR A 65 13.67 -12.84 -22.20
C TYR A 65 14.37 -11.51 -22.55
N GLY A 66 15.71 -11.47 -22.50
CA GLY A 66 16.50 -10.28 -22.84
C GLY A 66 16.58 -9.24 -21.73
N CYS A 67 16.16 -9.56 -20.51
CA CYS A 67 16.30 -8.68 -19.36
C CYS A 67 17.59 -8.99 -18.60
N LYS A 68 18.50 -8.01 -18.53
CA LYS A 68 19.78 -8.08 -17.79
C LYS A 68 19.84 -7.08 -16.63
N ASP A 69 18.71 -6.50 -16.30
CA ASP A 69 18.60 -5.53 -15.22
C ASP A 69 18.59 -6.26 -13.88
N GLU A 70 19.73 -6.26 -13.20
CA GLU A 70 19.90 -6.96 -11.93
C GLU A 70 19.02 -6.40 -10.80
N ALA A 71 18.70 -5.10 -10.82
CA ALA A 71 17.79 -4.51 -9.85
C ALA A 71 16.37 -5.05 -10.04
N TYR A 72 15.94 -5.17 -11.30
CA TYR A 72 14.65 -5.76 -11.63
C TYR A 72 14.55 -7.22 -11.19
N ILE A 73 15.56 -8.01 -11.55
CA ILE A 73 15.63 -9.43 -11.22
C ILE A 73 15.66 -9.61 -9.71
N ALA A 74 16.44 -8.80 -8.98
CA ALA A 74 16.45 -8.83 -7.51
C ALA A 74 15.07 -8.51 -6.91
N GLY A 75 14.35 -7.54 -7.47
CA GLY A 75 12.97 -7.24 -7.08
C GLY A 75 12.02 -8.43 -7.29
N LEU A 76 12.09 -9.10 -8.44
CA LEU A 76 11.29 -10.31 -8.71
C LEU A 76 11.62 -11.45 -7.72
N LEU A 77 12.89 -11.63 -7.38
CA LEU A 77 13.31 -12.62 -6.38
C LEU A 77 12.77 -12.28 -4.98
N ALA A 78 12.72 -11.00 -4.61
CA ALA A 78 12.15 -10.55 -3.35
C ALA A 78 10.64 -10.81 -3.25
N LEU A 79 9.90 -10.86 -4.37
CA LEU A 79 8.49 -11.27 -4.39
C LEU A 79 8.31 -12.76 -4.10
N GLU A 80 9.23 -13.64 -4.50
CA GLU A 80 9.12 -15.08 -4.19
C GLU A 80 9.53 -15.37 -2.74
N SER A 81 10.60 -14.75 -2.27
CA SER A 81 11.19 -14.97 -0.93
C SER A 81 11.41 -13.64 -0.22
N PRO A 82 10.36 -13.04 0.36
CA PRO A 82 10.45 -11.75 1.02
C PRO A 82 11.27 -11.89 2.31
N ASN A 83 12.16 -10.92 2.55
CA ASN A 83 13.02 -10.86 3.74
C ASN A 83 12.32 -10.29 4.98
N VAL A 84 10.99 -10.47 5.08
CA VAL A 84 10.17 -9.93 6.16
C VAL A 84 9.43 -11.04 6.89
N ALA A 85 9.23 -10.85 8.20
CA ALA A 85 8.54 -11.81 9.03
C ALA A 85 7.08 -11.96 8.54
N ASP A 86 6.69 -13.18 8.17
CA ASP A 86 5.34 -13.54 7.73
C ASP A 86 4.37 -13.62 8.92
N TRP A 87 4.28 -12.55 9.71
CA TRP A 87 3.41 -12.49 10.89
C TRP A 87 1.93 -12.54 10.47
N TRP A 88 1.60 -12.05 9.28
CA TRP A 88 0.24 -12.07 8.74
C TRP A 88 -0.24 -13.48 8.40
N SER A 89 0.64 -14.46 8.18
CA SER A 89 0.24 -15.87 8.05
C SER A 89 -0.58 -16.38 9.24
N SER A 90 -0.34 -15.86 10.44
CA SER A 90 -1.11 -16.20 11.65
C SER A 90 -2.58 -15.74 11.60
N TYR A 91 -2.90 -14.83 10.68
CA TYR A 91 -4.24 -14.31 10.42
C TYR A 91 -4.93 -14.97 9.22
N GLN A 92 -4.28 -15.96 8.58
CA GLN A 92 -4.91 -16.75 7.51
C GLN A 92 -6.24 -17.35 7.98
N LYS A 93 -7.25 -17.31 7.10
CA LYS A 93 -8.65 -17.73 7.36
C LYS A 93 -9.42 -16.87 8.37
N ARG A 94 -8.76 -15.96 9.10
CA ARG A 94 -9.40 -14.98 10.01
C ARG A 94 -9.58 -13.62 9.34
N MET A 95 -8.70 -13.29 8.41
CA MET A 95 -8.76 -12.08 7.60
C MET A 95 -9.01 -12.42 6.12
N PRO A 96 -9.71 -11.55 5.38
CA PRO A 96 -9.78 -11.60 3.92
C PRO A 96 -8.39 -11.62 3.29
N GLN A 97 -8.24 -12.33 2.17
CA GLN A 97 -6.94 -12.46 1.51
C GLN A 97 -6.33 -11.10 1.14
N HIS A 98 -7.14 -10.16 0.64
CA HIS A 98 -6.66 -8.82 0.30
C HIS A 98 -6.06 -8.07 1.49
N SER A 99 -6.56 -8.29 2.72
CA SER A 99 -5.97 -7.68 3.91
C SER A 99 -4.56 -8.22 4.18
N LEU A 100 -4.35 -9.52 3.97
CA LEU A 100 -3.04 -10.16 4.07
C LEU A 100 -2.09 -9.67 2.98
N ASP A 101 -2.61 -9.52 1.75
CA ASP A 101 -1.86 -8.98 0.62
C ASP A 101 -1.37 -7.55 0.90
N ILE A 102 -2.20 -6.71 1.52
CA ILE A 102 -1.79 -5.34 1.91
C ILE A 102 -0.72 -5.38 3.00
N ALA A 103 -0.83 -6.24 4.02
CA ALA A 103 0.21 -6.35 5.05
C ALA A 103 1.57 -6.79 4.48
N GLU A 104 1.53 -7.68 3.49
CA GLU A 104 2.71 -8.15 2.76
C GLU A 104 3.34 -7.02 1.90
N MET A 105 2.50 -6.20 1.25
CA MET A 105 2.96 -5.01 0.51
C MET A 105 3.54 -3.95 1.44
N ASP A 106 2.87 -3.62 2.56
CA ASP A 106 3.37 -2.66 3.55
C ASP A 106 4.77 -3.08 4.01
N ALA A 107 4.94 -4.35 4.41
CA ALA A 107 6.19 -4.85 4.95
C ALA A 107 7.36 -4.79 3.94
N SER A 108 7.08 -4.90 2.64
CA SER A 108 8.09 -4.90 1.57
C SER A 108 8.29 -3.55 0.88
N ALA A 109 7.47 -2.54 1.23
CA ALA A 109 7.53 -1.22 0.63
C ALA A 109 8.78 -0.45 1.07
N ARG A 110 9.34 0.33 0.14
CA ARG A 110 10.29 1.41 0.40
C ARG A 110 9.60 2.76 0.41
N ARG A 111 8.49 2.90 -0.30
CA ARG A 111 7.63 4.08 -0.26
C ARG A 111 6.17 3.66 -0.23
N ILE A 112 5.39 4.34 0.63
CA ILE A 112 3.93 4.18 0.72
C ILE A 112 3.30 5.55 0.57
N ILE A 113 2.46 5.72 -0.44
CA ILE A 113 1.65 6.94 -0.57
C ILE A 113 0.18 6.59 -0.45
N THR A 114 -0.59 7.44 0.20
CA THR A 114 -2.01 7.16 0.49
C THR A 114 -2.83 8.42 0.40
N TYR A 115 -3.92 8.35 -0.35
CA TYR A 115 -4.97 9.37 -0.35
C TYR A 115 -6.21 8.82 0.32
N GLU A 116 -6.70 9.52 1.35
CA GLU A 116 -7.88 9.14 2.11
C GLU A 116 -8.85 10.29 2.29
N THR A 117 -10.15 10.00 2.17
CA THR A 117 -11.17 11.06 2.14
C THR A 117 -12.08 11.10 3.36
N PHE A 118 -12.48 9.95 3.90
CA PHE A 118 -13.56 9.88 4.90
C PHE A 118 -13.10 9.44 6.30
N HIS A 119 -11.97 8.75 6.42
CA HIS A 119 -11.38 8.38 7.69
C HIS A 119 -9.86 8.50 7.64
N ILE A 120 -9.23 8.60 8.81
CA ILE A 120 -7.76 8.62 8.90
C ILE A 120 -7.18 7.31 8.34
N PRO A 121 -6.10 7.36 7.52
CA PRO A 121 -5.44 6.17 6.98
C PRO A 121 -5.12 5.13 8.07
N GLY A 122 -5.36 3.85 7.78
CA GLY A 122 -5.22 2.76 8.75
C GLY A 122 -3.85 2.69 9.44
N LEU A 123 -2.78 3.10 8.74
CA LEU A 123 -1.41 3.16 9.27
C LEU A 123 -1.20 4.28 10.30
N LEU A 124 -2.11 5.26 10.38
CA LEU A 124 -2.06 6.40 11.28
C LEU A 124 -3.17 6.39 12.33
N GLN A 125 -3.92 5.29 12.47
CA GLN A 125 -5.04 5.21 13.41
C GLN A 125 -4.57 4.82 14.82
N THR A 126 -5.03 5.56 15.83
CA THR A 126 -4.99 5.13 17.23
C THR A 126 -5.89 3.91 17.45
N PRO A 127 -5.63 3.07 18.47
CA PRO A 127 -6.47 1.90 18.76
C PRO A 127 -7.95 2.24 18.94
N ASP A 128 -8.27 3.33 19.65
CA ASP A 128 -9.66 3.75 19.90
C ASP A 128 -10.36 4.21 18.63
N TYR A 129 -9.67 4.97 17.77
CA TYR A 129 -10.24 5.39 16.48
C TYR A 129 -10.42 4.20 15.54
N GLY A 130 -9.42 3.30 15.48
CA GLY A 130 -9.52 2.08 14.67
C GLY A 130 -10.67 1.18 15.10
N ARG A 131 -10.90 1.03 16.41
CA ARG A 131 -12.08 0.33 16.94
C ARG A 131 -13.38 1.00 16.51
N ALA A 132 -13.43 2.33 16.53
CA ALA A 132 -14.60 3.07 16.07
C ALA A 132 -14.86 2.91 14.57
N VAL A 133 -13.80 2.87 13.73
CA VAL A 133 -13.92 2.56 12.30
C VAL A 133 -14.56 1.19 12.12
N PHE A 134 -13.98 0.14 12.70
CA PHE A 134 -14.51 -1.23 12.55
C PHE A 134 -15.94 -1.42 13.06
N ARG A 135 -16.37 -0.59 14.01
CA ARG A 135 -17.72 -0.63 14.59
C ARG A 135 -18.77 0.14 13.78
N HIS A 136 -18.40 1.26 13.17
CA HIS A 136 -19.38 2.22 12.60
C HIS A 136 -19.30 2.39 11.08
N THR A 137 -18.24 1.90 10.43
CA THR A 137 -18.18 1.83 8.96
C THR A 137 -18.64 0.46 8.48
N TYR A 138 -18.96 0.34 7.19
CA TYR A 138 -19.20 -0.97 6.60
C TYR A 138 -17.96 -1.84 6.82
N ASN A 139 -18.15 -2.95 7.53
CA ASN A 139 -17.09 -3.88 7.85
C ASN A 139 -17.66 -5.31 7.74
N PRO A 140 -17.22 -6.10 6.76
CA PRO A 140 -17.71 -7.47 6.59
C PRO A 140 -17.14 -8.43 7.66
N LEU A 141 -16.16 -8.00 8.46
CA LEU A 141 -15.57 -8.83 9.52
C LEU A 141 -16.54 -8.99 10.69
N LYS A 142 -16.82 -10.24 11.03
CA LYS A 142 -17.59 -10.60 12.22
C LYS A 142 -16.81 -10.33 13.51
N ASP A 143 -15.49 -10.49 13.47
CA ASP A 143 -14.59 -10.29 14.61
C ASP A 143 -13.80 -8.98 14.43
N GLN A 144 -14.34 -7.91 15.04
CA GLN A 144 -13.76 -6.57 14.95
C GLN A 144 -12.43 -6.44 15.71
N GLU A 145 -12.25 -7.17 16.82
CA GLU A 145 -11.03 -7.10 17.62
C GLU A 145 -9.87 -7.80 16.90
N THR A 146 -10.13 -8.89 16.18
CA THR A 146 -9.13 -9.49 15.28
C THR A 146 -8.71 -8.50 14.18
N GLY A 147 -9.68 -7.79 13.57
CA GLY A 147 -9.38 -6.76 12.58
C GLY A 147 -8.54 -5.62 13.15
N LEU A 148 -8.84 -5.17 14.37
CA LEU A 148 -8.08 -4.14 15.08
C LEU A 148 -6.66 -4.61 15.37
N ALA A 149 -6.49 -5.80 15.95
CA ALA A 149 -5.18 -6.37 16.23
C ALA A 149 -4.33 -6.50 14.95
N PHE A 150 -4.95 -6.93 13.84
CA PHE A 150 -4.29 -7.00 12.54
C PHE A 150 -3.85 -5.60 12.05
N ARG A 151 -4.71 -4.59 12.15
CA ARG A 151 -4.38 -3.21 11.76
C ARG A 151 -3.23 -2.64 12.58
N LEU A 152 -3.24 -2.83 13.89
CA LEU A 152 -2.16 -2.36 14.78
C LEU A 152 -0.85 -3.09 14.50
N ALA A 153 -0.90 -4.40 14.20
CA ALA A 153 0.29 -5.14 13.79
C ALA A 153 0.91 -4.61 12.49
N ARG A 154 0.10 -4.16 11.52
CA ARG A 154 0.59 -3.52 10.28
C ARG A 154 1.34 -2.22 10.54
N GLN A 155 0.92 -1.43 11.52
CA GLN A 155 1.53 -0.13 11.82
C GLN A 155 3.00 -0.22 12.25
N ALA A 156 3.44 -1.39 12.74
CA ALA A 156 4.83 -1.62 13.12
C ALA A 156 5.82 -1.35 11.97
N VAL A 157 5.38 -1.42 10.70
CA VAL A 157 6.19 -1.08 9.54
C VAL A 157 6.79 0.33 9.61
N LEU A 158 6.07 1.28 10.22
CA LEU A 158 6.48 2.69 10.32
C LEU A 158 7.64 2.92 11.31
N GLU A 159 7.97 1.91 12.11
CA GLU A 159 8.98 2.00 13.17
C GLU A 159 10.20 1.11 12.92
N MET A 160 10.22 0.37 11.83
CA MET A 160 11.35 -0.51 11.49
C MET A 160 12.60 0.29 11.10
N PRO A 161 13.82 -0.26 11.27
CA PRO A 161 15.05 0.41 10.82
C PRO A 161 15.04 0.81 9.33
N ASP A 162 14.37 -0.01 8.52
CA ASP A 162 14.18 0.17 7.08
C ASP A 162 12.77 0.67 6.74
N ALA A 163 12.13 1.42 7.66
CA ALA A 163 10.77 1.92 7.49
C ALA A 163 10.59 2.68 6.16
N PRO A 164 9.45 2.51 5.48
CA PRO A 164 9.19 3.16 4.22
C PRO A 164 9.07 4.68 4.39
N GLU A 165 9.41 5.41 3.33
CA GLU A 165 9.00 6.81 3.17
C GLU A 165 7.49 6.84 2.94
N CYS A 166 6.77 7.52 3.83
CA CYS A 166 5.32 7.59 3.79
C CYS A 166 4.84 9.01 3.47
N HIS A 167 3.90 9.12 2.55
CA HIS A 167 3.22 10.38 2.26
C HIS A 167 1.70 10.19 2.27
N PHE A 168 1.05 10.79 3.25
CA PHE A 168 -0.39 10.74 3.44
C PHE A 168 -1.02 12.08 3.04
N VAL A 169 -1.93 12.05 2.07
CA VAL A 169 -2.86 13.15 1.79
C VAL A 169 -4.22 12.77 2.37
N ILE A 170 -4.68 13.56 3.34
CA ILE A 170 -5.93 13.30 4.06
C ILE A 170 -6.90 14.44 3.78
N HIS A 171 -8.09 14.14 3.26
CA HIS A 171 -9.10 15.16 3.05
C HIS A 171 -9.67 15.66 4.39
N GLU A 172 -9.97 16.95 4.48
CA GLU A 172 -10.51 17.61 5.68
C GLU A 172 -11.78 16.91 6.23
N ALA A 173 -12.57 16.28 5.36
CA ALA A 173 -13.73 15.49 5.74
C ALA A 173 -13.41 14.37 6.76
N ALA A 174 -12.24 13.72 6.65
CA ALA A 174 -11.80 12.68 7.58
C ALA A 174 -11.52 13.22 9.00
N LEU A 175 -11.15 14.50 9.10
CA LEU A 175 -10.89 15.18 10.38
C LEU A 175 -12.21 15.57 11.05
N LEU A 176 -13.24 15.86 10.25
CA LEU A 176 -14.57 16.25 10.71
C LEU A 176 -15.49 15.06 11.00
N ALA A 177 -15.14 13.86 10.53
CA ALA A 177 -15.95 12.65 10.73
C ALA A 177 -16.06 12.30 12.22
N ARG A 178 -17.29 12.32 12.76
CA ARG A 178 -17.56 12.19 14.21
C ARG A 178 -17.95 10.80 14.68
N PHE A 179 -17.80 9.76 13.85
CA PHE A 179 -18.23 8.40 14.20
C PHE A 179 -17.48 7.80 15.40
N ALA A 180 -16.28 8.32 15.72
CA ALA A 180 -15.50 7.89 16.88
C ALA A 180 -15.84 8.64 18.19
N GLY A 181 -16.65 9.69 18.12
CA GLY A 181 -16.89 10.60 19.24
C GLY A 181 -15.78 11.64 19.42
N LYS A 182 -16.11 12.73 20.12
CA LYS A 182 -15.28 13.94 20.28
C LYS A 182 -13.88 13.63 20.83
N ASP A 183 -13.82 12.96 21.98
CA ASP A 183 -12.54 12.75 22.69
C ASP A 183 -11.59 11.83 21.93
N VAL A 184 -12.12 10.78 21.30
CA VAL A 184 -11.33 9.86 20.46
C VAL A 184 -10.82 10.59 19.21
N SER A 185 -11.69 11.37 18.56
CA SER A 185 -11.31 12.16 17.38
C SER A 185 -10.23 13.18 17.71
N ARG A 186 -10.33 13.85 18.87
CA ARG A 186 -9.29 14.79 19.32
C ARG A 186 -7.95 14.09 19.57
N ARG A 187 -7.94 12.94 20.25
CA ARG A 187 -6.71 12.14 20.45
C ARG A 187 -6.11 11.67 19.12
N GLN A 188 -6.96 11.26 18.18
CA GLN A 188 -6.53 10.88 16.84
C GLN A 188 -5.85 12.03 16.10
N LEU A 189 -6.37 13.26 16.20
CA LEU A 189 -5.77 14.43 15.57
C LEU A 189 -4.43 14.83 16.21
N VAL A 190 -4.31 14.70 17.54
CA VAL A 190 -3.01 14.87 18.23
C VAL A 190 -2.00 13.83 17.72
N HIS A 191 -2.43 12.58 17.57
CA HIS A 191 -1.57 11.51 17.07
C HIS A 191 -1.06 11.76 15.64
N LEU A 192 -1.85 12.40 14.76
CA LEU A 192 -1.35 12.81 13.44
C LEU A 192 -0.19 13.80 13.52
N ILE A 193 -0.24 14.72 14.49
CA ILE A 193 0.83 15.70 14.72
C ILE A 193 2.09 14.97 15.20
N GLU A 194 1.96 14.05 16.16
CA GLU A 194 3.06 13.24 16.68
C GLU A 194 3.71 12.38 15.57
N MET A 195 2.89 11.77 14.70
CA MET A 195 3.40 10.95 13.60
C MET A 195 4.13 11.77 12.55
N ALA A 196 3.71 13.02 12.30
CA ALA A 196 4.39 13.93 11.38
C ALA A 196 5.77 14.42 11.90
N GLU A 197 6.11 14.17 13.17
CA GLU A 197 7.47 14.46 13.67
C GLU A 197 8.51 13.45 13.16
N ARG A 198 8.07 12.31 12.64
CA ARG A 198 8.98 11.27 12.15
C ARG A 198 9.54 11.67 10.78
N PRO A 199 10.86 11.49 10.55
CA PRO A 199 11.51 11.96 9.33
C PRO A 199 11.02 11.24 8.06
N ASN A 200 10.50 10.03 8.19
CA ASN A 200 9.98 9.23 7.09
C ASN A 200 8.46 9.43 6.85
N ILE A 201 7.79 10.34 7.56
CA ILE A 201 6.33 10.52 7.46
C ILE A 201 5.99 11.96 7.08
N THR A 202 5.36 12.12 5.92
CA THR A 202 4.77 13.38 5.47
C THR A 202 3.25 13.27 5.53
N ILE A 203 2.59 14.20 6.24
CA ILE A 203 1.13 14.27 6.31
C ILE A 203 0.68 15.64 5.80
N GLN A 204 -0.22 15.66 4.83
CA GLN A 204 -0.85 16.87 4.30
C GLN A 204 -2.37 16.77 4.39
N ILE A 205 -3.02 17.89 4.69
CA ILE A 205 -4.48 17.99 4.68
C ILE A 205 -4.95 18.70 3.42
N MET A 206 -5.84 18.03 2.69
CA MET A 206 -6.57 18.63 1.57
C MET A 206 -7.83 19.34 2.08
N PRO A 207 -7.89 20.68 2.03
CA PRO A 207 -9.00 21.44 2.62
C PRO A 207 -10.22 21.48 1.69
N PHE A 208 -11.43 21.66 2.24
CA PHE A 208 -12.66 21.90 1.46
C PHE A 208 -12.59 23.15 0.58
N THR A 209 -11.78 24.13 0.97
CA THR A 209 -11.62 25.38 0.22
C THR A 209 -10.68 25.26 -0.98
N VAL A 210 -10.14 24.07 -1.26
CA VAL A 210 -9.25 23.84 -2.40
C VAL A 210 -9.95 24.26 -3.69
N GLN A 211 -9.28 25.11 -4.48
CA GLN A 211 -9.77 25.54 -5.78
C GLN A 211 -8.98 24.79 -6.85
N GLY A 212 -9.63 23.85 -7.51
CA GLY A 212 -9.02 22.98 -8.51
C GLY A 212 -9.86 21.74 -8.71
N TYR A 213 -9.83 21.18 -9.92
CA TYR A 213 -10.49 19.91 -10.19
C TYR A 213 -9.61 18.79 -9.62
N SER A 214 -10.07 18.10 -8.57
CA SER A 214 -9.52 16.79 -8.23
C SER A 214 -10.13 15.76 -9.19
N PRO A 215 -9.34 15.09 -10.05
CA PRO A 215 -9.88 14.09 -10.94
C PRO A 215 -10.38 12.84 -10.20
N TYR A 216 -9.95 12.63 -8.96
CA TYR A 216 -10.27 11.44 -8.17
C TYR A 216 -10.89 11.80 -6.82
N ALA A 217 -12.11 11.28 -6.60
CA ALA A 217 -12.81 11.34 -5.31
C ALA A 217 -12.59 10.08 -4.46
N ALA A 218 -12.05 9.00 -5.06
CA ALA A 218 -11.89 7.71 -4.40
C ALA A 218 -10.54 7.61 -3.68
N PRO A 219 -10.50 7.08 -2.45
CA PRO A 219 -9.26 6.71 -1.78
C PRO A 219 -8.47 5.66 -2.56
N PHE A 220 -7.15 5.74 -2.46
CA PHE A 220 -6.21 4.73 -2.97
C PHE A 220 -4.89 4.82 -2.23
N PHE A 221 -4.08 3.78 -2.35
CA PHE A 221 -2.69 3.82 -1.92
C PHE A 221 -1.78 3.23 -3.00
N ILE A 222 -0.50 3.60 -2.97
CA ILE A 222 0.54 2.98 -3.79
C ILE A 222 1.62 2.46 -2.85
N CYS A 223 1.92 1.17 -2.96
CA CYS A 223 3.07 0.55 -2.31
C CYS A 223 4.16 0.34 -3.35
N GLU A 224 5.27 1.03 -3.18
CA GLU A 224 6.44 0.96 -4.04
C GLU A 224 7.56 0.21 -3.31
N PRO A 225 7.95 -1.00 -3.75
CA PRO A 225 9.12 -1.70 -3.24
C PRO A 225 10.40 -1.04 -3.78
N ALA A 226 11.58 -1.58 -3.43
CA ALA A 226 12.87 -1.01 -3.88
C ALA A 226 13.01 -0.90 -5.42
N GLU A 227 12.27 -1.72 -6.17
CA GLU A 227 12.20 -1.66 -7.62
C GLU A 227 10.85 -1.06 -8.04
N ARG A 228 10.86 0.20 -8.51
CA ARG A 228 9.66 0.96 -8.89
C ARG A 228 8.78 0.23 -9.90
N ARG A 229 9.35 -0.54 -10.84
CA ARG A 229 8.53 -1.31 -11.81
C ARG A 229 7.58 -2.29 -11.14
N LEU A 230 7.82 -2.68 -9.88
CA LEU A 230 6.99 -3.58 -9.10
C LEU A 230 6.02 -2.85 -8.17
N ALA A 231 5.88 -1.52 -8.29
CA ALA A 231 4.90 -0.74 -7.56
C ALA A 231 3.47 -1.23 -7.86
N THR A 232 2.63 -1.22 -6.84
CA THR A 232 1.24 -1.68 -6.92
C THR A 232 0.32 -0.62 -6.33
N VAL A 233 -0.72 -0.25 -7.08
CA VAL A 233 -1.81 0.60 -6.59
C VAL A 233 -2.86 -0.29 -5.97
N GLY A 234 -3.34 0.04 -4.77
CA GLY A 234 -4.47 -0.60 -4.13
C GLY A 234 -5.67 0.32 -4.04
N ILE A 235 -6.84 -0.22 -4.39
CA ILE A 235 -8.13 0.46 -4.31
C ILE A 235 -9.07 -0.41 -3.49
N ASP A 236 -9.58 0.13 -2.39
CA ASP A 236 -10.52 -0.57 -1.54
C ASP A 236 -11.94 -0.45 -2.08
N HIS A 237 -12.60 -1.59 -2.21
CA HIS A 237 -14.04 -1.71 -2.40
C HIS A 237 -14.67 -2.30 -1.13
N PRO A 238 -16.00 -2.18 -0.94
CA PRO A 238 -16.64 -2.69 0.27
C PRO A 238 -16.35 -4.18 0.58
N ASP A 239 -16.21 -5.02 -0.44
CA ASP A 239 -16.07 -6.47 -0.31
C ASP A 239 -14.72 -7.05 -0.80
N ARG A 240 -13.89 -6.24 -1.46
CA ARG A 240 -12.60 -6.65 -2.05
C ARG A 240 -11.64 -5.48 -2.14
N ALA A 241 -10.37 -5.77 -2.41
CA ALA A 241 -9.45 -4.78 -2.94
C ALA A 241 -9.15 -5.11 -4.42
N GLU A 242 -8.94 -4.07 -5.21
CA GLU A 242 -8.36 -4.17 -6.55
C GLU A 242 -6.89 -3.73 -6.48
N PHE A 243 -6.02 -4.49 -7.16
CA PHE A 243 -4.59 -4.20 -7.24
C PHE A 243 -4.20 -3.97 -8.69
N LEU A 244 -3.75 -2.75 -9.00
CA LEU A 244 -3.30 -2.36 -10.34
C LEU A 244 -1.78 -2.40 -10.39
N THR A 245 -1.26 -2.94 -11.47
CA THR A 245 0.16 -3.30 -11.61
C THR A 245 0.75 -2.84 -12.94
N GLY A 246 -0.08 -2.37 -13.88
CA GLY A 246 0.37 -1.90 -15.18
C GLY A 246 1.14 -0.59 -15.08
N PRO A 247 2.23 -0.40 -15.84
CA PRO A 247 3.07 0.80 -15.73
C PRO A 247 2.30 2.10 -16.03
N GLU A 248 1.40 2.10 -17.02
CA GLU A 248 0.57 3.27 -17.34
C GLU A 248 -0.41 3.62 -16.21
N GLU A 249 -0.93 2.60 -15.50
CA GLU A 249 -1.80 2.80 -14.35
C GLU A 249 -1.00 3.40 -13.19
N ILE A 250 0.17 2.83 -12.87
CA ILE A 250 1.07 3.36 -11.84
C ILE A 250 1.42 4.82 -12.12
N ASP A 251 1.87 5.14 -13.33
CA ASP A 251 2.24 6.51 -13.72
C ASP A 251 1.05 7.49 -13.57
N SER A 252 -0.17 7.04 -13.94
CA SER A 252 -1.38 7.85 -13.81
C SER A 252 -1.76 8.11 -12.34
N TYR A 253 -1.67 7.10 -11.48
CA TYR A 253 -2.00 7.25 -10.06
C TYR A 253 -0.95 8.06 -9.29
N GLU A 254 0.34 7.92 -9.64
CA GLU A 254 1.40 8.77 -9.09
C GLU A 254 1.21 10.25 -9.49
N ALA A 255 0.94 10.52 -10.77
CA ALA A 255 0.66 11.89 -11.24
C ALA A 255 -0.58 12.48 -10.55
N THR A 256 -1.61 11.65 -10.32
CA THR A 256 -2.80 12.03 -9.56
C THR A 256 -2.46 12.37 -8.11
N PHE A 257 -1.66 11.54 -7.44
CA PHE A 257 -1.20 11.79 -6.08
C PHE A 257 -0.38 13.08 -5.97
N ASP A 258 0.53 13.32 -6.91
CA ASP A 258 1.32 14.55 -6.96
C ASP A 258 0.43 15.80 -7.10
N GLN A 259 -0.64 15.71 -7.90
CA GLN A 259 -1.62 16.79 -8.01
C GLN A 259 -2.38 17.00 -6.69
N LEU A 260 -2.81 15.92 -6.03
CA LEU A 260 -3.48 15.99 -4.73
C LEU A 260 -2.57 16.61 -3.66
N ALA A 261 -1.29 16.23 -3.62
CA ALA A 261 -0.29 16.78 -2.70
C ALA A 261 -0.05 18.28 -2.95
N LYS A 262 0.02 18.72 -4.22
CA LYS A 262 0.14 20.14 -4.59
C LYS A 262 -1.08 20.97 -4.22
N LEU A 263 -2.27 20.37 -4.30
CA LEU A 263 -3.53 21.02 -3.93
C LEU A 263 -3.78 21.03 -2.42
N SER A 264 -3.04 20.22 -1.67
CA SER A 264 -3.14 20.15 -0.21
C SER A 264 -2.36 21.27 0.46
N LEU A 265 -2.70 21.56 1.71
CA LEU A 265 -1.94 22.50 2.52
C LEU A 265 -0.50 21.97 2.73
N PRO A 266 0.48 22.86 2.96
CA PRO A 266 1.83 22.46 3.35
C PRO A 266 1.82 21.39 4.45
N PRO A 267 2.76 20.43 4.43
CA PRO A 267 2.80 19.33 5.40
C PRO A 267 2.73 19.80 6.84
N ILE A 268 2.22 18.94 7.72
CA ILE A 268 2.29 19.17 9.16
C ILE A 268 3.76 19.34 9.52
N SER A 269 4.08 20.51 10.08
CA SER A 269 5.41 20.80 10.57
C SER A 269 5.31 21.55 11.89
N MET A 270 6.15 21.15 12.84
CA MET A 270 6.29 21.85 14.12
C MET A 270 7.33 22.98 14.07
N MET A 271 7.55 23.59 12.89
CA MET A 271 8.30 24.85 12.80
C MET A 271 7.76 25.89 13.77
N SER A 272 8.63 26.82 14.18
CA SER A 272 8.25 27.97 15.00
C SER A 272 7.04 28.67 14.40
N LEU A 273 6.07 29.08 15.21
CA LEU A 273 4.88 29.86 14.77
C LEU A 273 5.25 31.08 13.91
N ARG A 274 6.47 31.62 14.06
CA ARG A 274 6.97 32.78 13.30
C ARG A 274 7.41 32.45 11.86
N GLU A 275 7.64 31.17 11.57
CA GLU A 275 8.16 30.69 10.28
C GLU A 275 7.08 29.95 9.48
N ARG A 276 5.85 29.89 10.00
CA ARG A 276 4.78 29.12 9.37
C ARG A 276 4.10 29.88 8.24
N PRO A 277 3.66 29.17 7.19
CA PRO A 277 2.74 29.74 6.21
C PRO A 277 1.45 30.23 6.90
N GLU A 278 0.78 31.23 6.33
CA GLU A 278 -0.52 31.71 6.85
C GLU A 278 -1.58 30.61 6.96
N ARG A 279 -1.44 29.52 6.18
CA ARG A 279 -2.33 28.36 6.21
C ARG A 279 -1.56 27.07 5.92
N ASP A 280 -1.46 26.18 6.91
CA ASP A 280 -0.82 24.87 6.80
C ASP A 280 -1.71 23.73 7.35
N SER A 281 -1.28 22.49 7.12
CA SER A 281 -2.01 21.30 7.58
C SER A 281 -2.16 21.26 9.10
N TRP A 282 -1.15 21.70 9.84
CA TRP A 282 -1.19 21.74 11.31
C TRP A 282 -2.24 22.73 11.82
N GLY A 283 -2.30 23.93 11.24
CA GLY A 283 -3.23 24.99 11.63
C GLY A 283 -4.68 24.59 11.41
N LEU A 284 -4.94 23.88 10.31
CA LEU A 284 -6.26 23.29 10.06
C LEU A 284 -6.62 22.22 11.11
N ILE A 285 -5.67 21.34 11.47
CA ILE A 285 -5.90 20.35 12.54
C ILE A 285 -6.20 21.04 13.88
N GLN A 286 -5.48 22.10 14.24
CA GLN A 286 -5.75 22.87 15.46
C GLN A 286 -7.14 23.51 15.45
N HIS A 287 -7.54 24.08 14.31
CA HIS A 287 -8.87 24.66 14.14
C HIS A 287 -9.97 23.61 14.35
N VAL A 288 -9.85 22.45 13.71
CA VAL A 288 -10.81 21.34 13.88
C VAL A 288 -10.83 20.86 15.33
N MET A 289 -9.67 20.68 15.96
CA MET A 289 -9.59 20.25 17.37
C MET A 289 -10.27 21.23 18.32
N TYR A 290 -10.26 22.53 18.05
CA TYR A 290 -10.97 23.53 18.86
C TYR A 290 -12.50 23.43 18.71
N GLN A 291 -12.98 23.00 17.53
CA GLN A 291 -14.40 22.85 17.23
C GLN A 291 -15.00 21.51 17.69
N LEU A 292 -14.16 20.49 17.90
CA LEU A 292 -14.54 19.23 18.51
C LEU A 292 -14.98 19.48 19.94
#